data_AF-A0AAV0XB46-F1
#
_entry.id   AF-A0AAV0XB46-F1
#
_cell.length_a   1.000
_cell.length_b   1.000
_cell.length_c   1.000
_cell.angle_alpha   90.00
_cell.angle_beta   90.00
_cell.angle_gamma   90.00
#
_symmetry.space_group_name_H-M   'P 1'
#
loop_
_entity.id
_entity.type
_entity.pdbx_description
1 polymer ?
#
loop_
_entity_poly.entity_id
_entity_poly.type
_entity_poly.pdbx_seq_one_letter_code
_entity_poly.pdbx_strand_id
1 'polypeptide(L)'
;MDLFSSYYDHDYTGLTVTNDPVLAYIGGYVARKATRFTKCLNCLSSLKSEISHSRDVFIDKLSHGHLIKPSEKLFKLISTMEAATLYVLNEEGLSSEVLFSICSKLEQIESLQLIGCDLHADGLTSSIVNFFLITRVHFVCSRSNSIDNAKKEKSKLHRKSAKLV
;
A
#
# COMPACT_ATOMS: atom_id res chain seq x y z
N MET A 1 34.49 -28.92 0.83
CA MET A 1 34.63 -27.45 0.89
C MET A 1 33.35 -26.90 0.29
N ASP A 2 32.31 -26.87 1.12
CA ASP A 2 30.93 -26.61 0.70
C ASP A 2 30.72 -25.11 0.51
N LEU A 3 30.57 -24.72 -0.75
CA LEU A 3 30.43 -23.33 -1.20
C LEU A 3 28.97 -23.06 -1.60
N PHE A 4 28.01 -23.45 -0.76
CA PHE A 4 26.59 -23.12 -0.95
C PHE A 4 25.86 -23.10 0.40
N SER A 5 26.13 -22.08 1.22
CA SER A 5 25.26 -21.77 2.35
C SER A 5 25.29 -20.28 2.64
N SER A 6 24.32 -19.56 2.05
CA SER A 6 23.77 -18.30 2.52
C SER A 6 22.86 -17.70 1.43
N TYR A 7 21.84 -18.44 1.00
CA TYR A 7 20.66 -17.78 0.46
C TYR A 7 19.78 -17.53 1.67
N TYR A 8 19.95 -16.37 2.31
CA TYR A 8 18.99 -15.88 3.30
C TYR A 8 17.68 -15.70 2.54
N ASP A 9 16.83 -16.73 2.59
CA ASP A 9 15.43 -16.64 2.20
C ASP A 9 14.79 -15.73 3.25
N HIS A 10 14.81 -14.42 2.98
CA HIS A 10 14.16 -13.45 3.83
C HIS A 10 12.70 -13.89 3.96
N ASP A 11 12.32 -14.25 5.17
CA ASP A 11 10.99 -14.76 5.47
C ASP A 11 9.95 -13.65 5.28
N TYR A 12 9.44 -13.51 4.05
CA TYR A 12 8.37 -12.59 3.67
C TYR A 12 6.98 -13.11 4.09
N THR A 13 6.89 -14.04 5.05
CA THR A 13 5.62 -14.68 5.42
C THR A 13 4.72 -13.81 6.30
N GLY A 14 5.26 -12.77 6.95
CA GLY A 14 4.48 -11.76 7.66
C GLY A 14 4.14 -10.55 6.79
N LEU A 15 2.90 -10.06 6.85
CA LEU A 15 2.57 -8.69 6.43
C LEU A 15 3.19 -7.73 7.45
N THR A 16 4.47 -7.42 7.23
CA THR A 16 5.26 -6.52 8.06
C THR A 16 4.84 -5.07 7.90
N VAL A 17 5.28 -4.24 8.85
CA VAL A 17 5.14 -2.78 8.83
C VAL A 17 5.66 -2.22 7.50
N THR A 18 4.79 -1.55 6.74
CA THR A 18 5.21 -0.82 5.55
C THR A 18 5.98 0.41 5.99
N ASN A 19 7.25 0.51 5.59
CA ASN A 19 8.10 1.62 6.00
C ASN A 19 7.65 2.95 5.37
N ASP A 20 7.98 4.06 6.05
CA ASP A 20 7.58 5.40 5.63
C ASP A 20 8.03 5.76 4.20
N PRO A 21 9.24 5.37 3.72
CA PRO A 21 9.64 5.63 2.35
C PRO A 21 8.78 4.96 1.28
N VAL A 22 8.35 3.70 1.50
CA VAL A 22 7.41 3.02 0.61
C VAL A 22 6.04 3.70 0.68
N LEU A 23 5.56 4.05 1.87
CA LEU A 23 4.27 4.73 2.03
C LEU A 23 4.25 6.11 1.39
N ALA A 24 5.34 6.87 1.48
CA ALA A 24 5.45 8.17 0.81
C ALA A 24 5.43 8.00 -0.71
N TYR A 25 6.13 6.99 -1.24
CA TYR A 25 6.11 6.67 -2.67
C TYR A 25 4.69 6.30 -3.16
N ILE A 26 3.98 5.45 -2.41
CA ILE A 26 2.57 5.12 -2.68
C ILE A 26 1.69 6.36 -2.54
N GLY A 27 1.92 7.19 -1.52
CA GLY A 27 1.22 8.46 -1.32
C GLY A 27 1.38 9.41 -2.51
N GLY A 28 2.55 9.46 -3.13
CA GLY A 28 2.78 10.18 -4.38
C GLY A 28 1.97 9.64 -5.56
N TYR A 29 1.82 8.32 -5.66
CA TYR A 29 0.95 7.68 -6.64
C TYR A 29 -0.53 8.01 -6.41
N VAL A 30 -0.98 7.96 -5.15
CA VAL A 30 -2.35 8.36 -4.77
C VAL A 30 -2.59 9.84 -5.05
N ALA A 31 -1.65 10.72 -4.71
CA ALA A 31 -1.72 12.15 -5.01
C ALA A 31 -1.93 12.39 -6.51
N ARG A 32 -1.15 11.70 -7.36
CA ARG A 32 -1.31 11.78 -8.81
C ARG A 32 -2.71 11.36 -9.25
N LYS A 33 -3.22 10.24 -8.74
CA LYS A 33 -4.57 9.78 -9.07
C LYS A 33 -5.63 10.77 -8.60
N ALA A 34 -5.49 11.30 -7.39
CA ALA A 34 -6.44 12.22 -6.76
C ALA A 34 -6.61 13.54 -7.53
N THR A 35 -5.61 13.98 -8.31
CA THR A 35 -5.77 15.11 -9.23
C THR A 35 -6.89 14.93 -10.27
N ARG A 36 -7.36 13.70 -10.49
CA ARG A 36 -8.47 13.39 -11.40
C ARG A 36 -9.84 13.40 -10.71
N PHE A 37 -9.88 13.41 -9.38
CA PHE A 37 -11.13 13.38 -8.61
C PHE A 37 -11.73 14.78 -8.40
N THR A 38 -10.95 15.83 -8.68
CA THR A 38 -11.38 17.22 -8.47
C THR A 38 -10.70 18.17 -9.45
N LYS A 39 -11.35 19.32 -9.69
CA LYS A 39 -10.78 20.47 -10.42
C LYS A 39 -10.53 21.66 -9.51
N CYS A 40 -10.87 21.57 -8.23
CA CYS A 40 -10.68 22.64 -7.26
C CYS A 40 -9.18 22.85 -6.98
N LEU A 41 -8.67 24.06 -7.21
CA LEU A 41 -7.25 24.37 -7.03
C LEU A 41 -6.78 24.19 -5.57
N ASN A 42 -7.61 24.55 -4.59
CA ASN A 42 -7.30 24.36 -3.17
C ASN A 42 -7.22 22.87 -2.79
N CYS A 43 -8.03 22.02 -3.43
CA CYS A 43 -7.92 20.58 -3.24
C CYS A 43 -6.65 20.03 -3.88
N LEU A 44 -6.33 20.47 -5.09
CA LEU A 44 -5.12 20.03 -5.80
C LEU A 44 -3.84 20.42 -5.04
N SER A 45 -3.78 21.62 -4.46
CA SER A 45 -2.65 22.04 -3.63
C SER A 45 -2.53 21.23 -2.35
N SER A 46 -3.64 20.76 -1.77
CA SER A 46 -3.64 19.95 -0.55
C SER A 46 -3.04 18.54 -0.71
N LEU A 47 -2.82 18.06 -1.95
CA LEU A 47 -2.36 16.70 -2.23
C LEU A 47 -0.84 16.52 -2.17
N LYS A 48 -0.07 17.60 -2.37
CA LYS A 48 1.39 17.52 -2.55
C LYS A 48 2.14 18.47 -1.63
N SER A 49 3.41 18.14 -1.36
CA SER A 49 4.38 19.00 -0.69
C SER A 49 5.48 19.42 -1.66
N GLU A 50 5.91 20.67 -1.58
CA GLU A 50 7.14 21.14 -2.24
C GLU A 50 8.38 20.92 -1.34
N ILE A 51 8.15 20.72 -0.04
CA ILE A 51 9.19 20.45 0.95
C ILE A 51 9.47 18.95 0.99
N SER A 52 10.75 18.57 0.90
CA SER A 52 11.17 17.17 1.09
C SER A 52 11.25 16.83 2.57
N HIS A 53 10.72 15.67 2.92
CA HIS A 53 10.85 15.06 4.25
C HIS A 53 11.75 13.82 4.19
N SER A 54 12.20 13.31 5.33
CA SER A 54 13.01 12.08 5.40
C SER A 54 12.33 10.87 4.76
N ARG A 55 10.99 10.79 4.88
CA ARG A 55 10.16 9.77 4.22
C ARG A 55 10.20 9.84 2.69
N ASP A 56 10.57 10.96 2.08
CA ASP A 56 10.52 11.12 0.62
C ASP A 56 11.78 10.57 -0.09
N VAL A 57 12.70 9.92 0.64
CA VAL A 57 13.99 9.45 0.10
C VAL A 57 13.89 8.57 -1.15
N PHE A 58 12.85 7.74 -1.27
CA PHE A 58 12.62 6.93 -2.47
C PHE A 58 12.13 7.77 -3.65
N ILE A 59 11.28 8.75 -3.38
CA ILE A 59 10.81 9.70 -4.38
C ILE A 59 12.00 10.51 -4.89
N ASP A 60 12.82 11.06 -3.99
CA ASP A 60 14.00 11.85 -4.34
C ASP A 60 15.03 11.07 -5.17
N LYS A 61 15.26 9.79 -4.84
CA LYS A 61 16.24 8.95 -5.55
C LYS A 61 15.74 8.38 -6.89
N LEU A 62 14.45 8.07 -7.00
CA LEU A 62 13.87 7.42 -8.18
C LEU A 62 13.26 8.41 -9.17
N SER A 63 13.02 9.66 -8.75
CA SER A 63 12.40 10.67 -9.59
C SER A 63 13.35 11.19 -10.65
N HIS A 64 12.84 11.31 -11.86
CA HIS A 64 13.45 12.07 -12.96
C HIS A 64 12.75 13.43 -13.12
N GLY A 65 12.26 14.02 -12.02
CA GLY A 65 11.54 15.30 -12.00
C GLY A 65 10.02 15.21 -12.10
N HIS A 66 9.44 14.01 -12.05
CA HIS A 66 7.99 13.82 -12.26
C HIS A 66 7.25 13.16 -11.11
N LEU A 67 7.92 12.52 -10.16
CA LEU A 67 7.26 11.91 -9.01
C LEU A 67 6.75 12.98 -8.03
N ILE A 68 5.61 12.70 -7.40
CA ILE A 68 4.95 13.64 -6.48
C ILE A 68 5.32 13.27 -5.05
N LYS A 69 5.71 14.25 -4.26
CA LYS A 69 5.83 14.12 -2.80
C LYS A 69 4.46 14.39 -2.18
N PRO A 70 3.86 13.44 -1.44
CA PRO A 70 2.56 13.66 -0.83
C PRO A 70 2.64 14.78 0.21
N SER A 71 1.54 15.52 0.39
CA SER A 71 1.43 16.44 1.53
C SER A 71 1.45 15.68 2.86
N GLU A 72 1.76 16.37 3.96
CA GLU A 72 1.73 15.78 5.30
C GLU A 72 0.36 15.17 5.64
N LYS A 73 -0.72 15.90 5.31
CA LYS A 73 -2.08 15.42 5.53
C LYS A 73 -2.36 14.16 4.72
N LEU A 74 -1.96 14.14 3.44
CA LEU A 74 -2.18 12.97 2.60
C LEU A 74 -1.38 11.77 3.12
N PHE A 75 -0.10 11.96 3.45
CA PHE A 75 0.72 10.90 4.02
C PHE A 75 0.08 10.33 5.29
N LYS A 76 -0.38 11.18 6.22
CA LYS A 76 -1.05 10.74 7.46
C LYS A 76 -2.31 9.92 7.19
N LEU A 77 -3.13 10.33 6.21
CA LEU A 77 -4.29 9.55 5.76
C LEU A 77 -3.87 8.18 5.21
N ILE A 78 -2.87 8.13 4.32
CA ILE A 78 -2.35 6.88 3.75
C ILE A 78 -1.80 5.95 4.85
N SER A 79 -1.01 6.47 5.78
CA SER A 79 -0.44 5.67 6.87
C SER A 79 -1.53 5.10 7.78
N THR A 80 -2.60 5.85 8.02
CA THR A 80 -3.75 5.37 8.81
C THR A 80 -4.47 4.22 8.10
N MET A 81 -4.72 4.36 6.80
CA MET A 81 -5.36 3.30 6.01
C MET A 81 -4.47 2.07 5.86
N GLU A 82 -3.15 2.24 5.71
CA GLU A 82 -2.23 1.12 5.70
C GLU A 82 -2.24 0.38 7.05
N ALA A 83 -2.18 1.10 8.16
CA ALA A 83 -2.21 0.49 9.48
C ALA A 83 -3.49 -0.33 9.70
N ALA A 84 -4.65 0.19 9.30
CA ALA A 84 -5.91 -0.55 9.33
C ALA A 84 -5.89 -1.79 8.41
N THR A 85 -5.33 -1.65 7.21
CA THR A 85 -5.18 -2.75 6.24
C THR A 85 -4.31 -3.87 6.80
N LEU A 86 -3.14 -3.53 7.33
CA LEU A 86 -2.22 -4.51 7.92
C LEU A 86 -2.82 -5.18 9.16
N TYR A 87 -3.53 -4.42 10.00
CA TYR A 87 -4.22 -4.97 11.16
C TYR A 87 -5.22 -6.06 10.75
N VAL A 88 -6.15 -5.74 9.84
CA VAL A 88 -7.16 -6.70 9.38
C VAL A 88 -6.52 -7.92 8.72
N LEU A 89 -5.51 -7.71 7.87
CA LEU A 89 -4.84 -8.83 7.20
C LEU A 89 -4.07 -9.75 8.15
N ASN A 90 -3.55 -9.21 9.26
CA ASN A 90 -2.85 -10.00 10.27
C ASN A 90 -3.82 -10.73 11.22
N GLU A 91 -4.94 -10.11 11.58
CA GLU A 91 -5.93 -10.70 12.50
C GLU A 91 -6.89 -11.68 11.81
N GLU A 92 -7.40 -11.32 10.64
CA GLU A 92 -8.47 -12.07 9.95
C GLU A 92 -7.96 -12.84 8.73
N GLY A 93 -6.76 -12.51 8.24
CA GLY A 93 -6.23 -13.05 6.98
C GLY A 93 -6.87 -12.44 5.74
N LEU A 94 -6.48 -12.96 4.57
CA LEU A 94 -7.08 -12.55 3.29
C LEU A 94 -8.37 -13.32 3.03
N SER A 95 -9.50 -12.62 2.97
CA SER A 95 -10.84 -13.18 2.74
C SER A 95 -11.63 -12.37 1.70
N SER A 96 -12.83 -12.84 1.32
CA SER A 96 -13.75 -12.08 0.46
C SER A 96 -14.23 -10.78 1.11
N GLU A 97 -14.27 -10.74 2.45
CA GLU A 97 -14.81 -9.62 3.23
C GLU A 97 -13.74 -8.61 3.63
N VAL A 98 -12.48 -8.80 3.22
CA VAL A 98 -11.34 -8.02 3.70
C VAL A 98 -11.54 -6.50 3.53
N LEU A 99 -12.16 -6.05 2.44
CA LEU A 99 -12.46 -4.63 2.23
C LEU A 99 -13.46 -4.09 3.25
N PHE A 100 -14.50 -4.86 3.58
CA PHE A 100 -15.50 -4.47 4.58
C PHE A 100 -14.91 -4.46 5.99
N SER A 101 -14.07 -5.43 6.33
CA SER A 101 -13.35 -5.45 7.61
C SER A 101 -12.44 -4.22 7.75
N ILE A 102 -11.72 -3.82 6.68
CA ILE A 102 -10.90 -2.61 6.69
C ILE A 102 -11.76 -1.35 6.85
N CYS A 103 -12.86 -1.21 6.12
CA CYS A 103 -13.78 -0.09 6.28
C CYS A 103 -14.33 -0.01 7.71
N SER A 104 -14.78 -1.13 8.26
CA SER A 104 -15.26 -1.22 9.65
C SER A 104 -14.18 -0.80 10.64
N LYS A 105 -12.91 -1.12 10.37
CA LYS A 105 -11.79 -0.69 11.20
C LYS A 105 -11.53 0.81 11.10
N LEU A 106 -11.67 1.40 9.91
CA LEU A 106 -11.52 2.84 9.70
C LEU A 106 -12.62 3.65 10.37
N GLU A 107 -13.86 3.14 10.38
CA GLU A 107 -15.00 3.78 11.05
C GLU A 107 -14.83 3.85 12.59
N GLN A 108 -14.04 2.95 13.17
CA GLN A 108 -13.69 2.98 14.60
C GLN A 108 -12.64 4.03 14.96
N ILE A 109 -12.03 4.70 13.98
CA ILE A 109 -11.00 5.72 14.22
C ILE A 109 -11.68 7.06 14.47
N GLU A 110 -11.45 7.63 15.66
CA GLU A 110 -12.11 8.85 16.16
C GLU A 110 -12.09 10.02 15.17
N SER A 111 -10.98 10.24 14.46
CA SER A 111 -10.89 11.26 13.42
C SER A 111 -9.93 10.84 12.32
N LEU A 112 -10.47 10.53 11.14
CA LEU A 112 -9.68 10.31 9.94
C LEU A 112 -9.18 11.64 9.37
N GLN A 113 -7.94 11.67 8.88
CA GLN A 113 -7.37 12.88 8.29
C GLN A 113 -8.06 13.23 6.98
N LEU A 114 -8.83 14.33 6.97
CA LEU A 114 -9.47 14.83 5.75
C LEU A 114 -8.48 15.55 4.82
N ILE A 115 -8.75 15.45 3.52
CA ILE A 115 -8.00 16.05 2.41
C ILE A 115 -8.94 16.89 1.55
N GLY A 116 -8.53 18.12 1.25
CA GLY A 116 -9.31 19.07 0.45
C GLY A 116 -9.56 20.37 1.20
N CYS A 117 -10.31 21.26 0.56
CA CYS A 117 -10.84 22.45 1.21
C CYS A 117 -12.18 22.13 1.88
N ASP A 118 -12.67 23.03 2.74
CA ASP A 118 -13.86 22.81 3.58
C ASP A 118 -15.11 22.34 2.81
N LEU A 119 -15.27 22.79 1.55
CA LEU A 119 -16.39 22.40 0.69
C LEU A 119 -16.29 21.00 0.08
N HIS A 120 -15.08 20.47 -0.10
CA HIS A 120 -14.84 19.24 -0.87
C HIS A 120 -14.12 18.15 -0.07
N ALA A 121 -13.80 18.42 1.20
CA ALA A 121 -12.98 17.56 2.03
C ALA A 121 -13.54 16.12 2.11
N ASP A 122 -14.83 15.98 2.37
CA ASP A 122 -15.47 14.66 2.51
C ASP A 122 -15.48 13.89 1.19
N GLY A 123 -15.91 14.52 0.10
CA GLY A 123 -16.00 13.88 -1.22
C GLY A 123 -14.63 13.48 -1.79
N LEU A 124 -13.63 14.33 -1.63
CA LEU A 124 -12.27 14.03 -2.06
C LEU A 124 -11.64 12.94 -1.20
N THR A 125 -11.79 13.03 0.13
CA THR A 125 -11.26 12.01 1.06
C THR A 125 -11.89 10.65 0.77
N SER A 126 -13.21 10.59 0.60
CA SER A 126 -13.92 9.34 0.26
C SER A 126 -13.40 8.72 -1.04
N SER A 127 -13.15 9.53 -2.06
CA SER A 127 -12.59 9.07 -3.34
C SER A 127 -11.16 8.53 -3.19
N ILE A 128 -10.35 9.18 -2.34
CA ILE A 128 -8.98 8.75 -2.01
C ILE A 128 -9.01 7.43 -1.24
N VAL A 129 -9.86 7.31 -0.22
CA VAL A 129 -10.02 6.10 0.60
C VAL A 129 -10.39 4.92 -0.30
N ASN A 130 -11.44 5.07 -1.10
CA ASN A 130 -11.88 4.02 -2.03
C ASN A 130 -10.76 3.58 -2.98
N PHE A 131 -10.08 4.55 -3.60
CA PHE A 131 -8.98 4.24 -4.52
C PHE A 131 -7.81 3.52 -3.83
N PHE A 132 -7.40 3.99 -2.66
CA PHE A 132 -6.30 3.39 -1.93
C PHE A 132 -6.62 1.95 -1.51
N LEU A 133 -7.79 1.72 -0.90
CA LEU A 133 -8.17 0.39 -0.40
C LEU A 133 -8.27 -0.64 -1.53
N ILE A 134 -8.94 -0.30 -2.63
CA ILE A 134 -9.01 -1.19 -3.81
C ILE A 134 -7.61 -1.51 -4.34
N THR A 135 -6.77 -0.49 -4.50
CA THR A 135 -5.40 -0.66 -5.00
C THR A 135 -4.57 -1.53 -4.07
N ARG A 136 -4.69 -1.32 -2.76
CA ARG A 136 -3.89 -2.03 -1.76
C ARG A 136 -4.31 -3.49 -1.65
N VAL A 137 -5.61 -3.77 -1.59
CA VAL A 137 -6.12 -5.15 -1.60
C VAL A 137 -5.74 -5.87 -2.89
N HIS A 138 -5.78 -5.20 -4.05
CA HIS A 138 -5.28 -5.77 -5.29
C HIS A 138 -3.80 -6.18 -5.21
N PHE A 139 -2.93 -5.33 -4.65
CA PHE A 139 -1.51 -5.68 -4.45
C PHE A 139 -1.33 -6.87 -3.52
N VAL A 140 -2.11 -6.95 -2.44
CA VAL A 140 -2.08 -8.07 -1.48
C VAL A 140 -2.52 -9.37 -2.16
N CYS A 141 -3.66 -9.36 -2.85
CA CYS A 141 -4.15 -10.52 -3.60
C CYS A 141 -3.15 -10.97 -4.68
N SER A 142 -2.60 -10.04 -5.45
CA SER A 142 -1.61 -10.34 -6.48
C SER A 142 -0.36 -11.00 -5.89
N ARG A 143 0.12 -10.53 -4.72
CA ARG A 143 1.26 -11.12 -4.04
C ARG A 143 0.95 -12.51 -3.48
N SER A 144 -0.20 -12.67 -2.82
CA SER A 144 -0.66 -13.96 -2.29
C SER A 144 -0.76 -15.01 -3.41
N ASN A 145 -1.41 -14.65 -4.53
CA ASN A 145 -1.52 -15.52 -5.70
C ASN A 145 -0.15 -15.91 -6.29
N SER A 146 0.80 -14.97 -6.34
CA SER A 146 2.16 -15.24 -6.81
C SER A 146 2.89 -16.26 -5.91
N ILE A 147 2.77 -16.13 -4.59
CA ILE A 147 3.36 -17.05 -3.61
C ILE A 147 2.73 -18.44 -3.75
N ASP A 148 1.41 -18.53 -3.84
CA ASP A 148 0.71 -19.81 -3.96
C ASP A 148 1.03 -20.53 -5.27
N ASN A 149 1.15 -19.79 -6.36
CA ASN A 149 1.57 -20.35 -7.64
C ASN A 149 3.00 -20.90 -7.57
N ALA A 150 3.93 -20.17 -6.94
CA ALA A 150 5.30 -20.66 -6.75
C ALA A 150 5.35 -21.95 -5.91
N LYS A 151 4.55 -22.03 -4.83
CA LYS A 151 4.42 -23.26 -4.01
C LYS A 151 3.86 -24.44 -4.80
N LYS A 152 2.85 -24.19 -5.64
CA LYS A 152 2.25 -25.21 -6.52
C LYS A 152 3.26 -25.74 -7.55
N GLU A 153 4.06 -24.87 -8.16
CA GLU A 153 5.10 -25.27 -9.11
C GLU A 153 6.21 -26.09 -8.43
N LYS A 154 6.69 -25.65 -7.26
CA LYS A 154 7.66 -26.43 -6.47
C LYS A 154 7.12 -27.82 -6.12
N SER A 155 5.86 -27.91 -5.71
CA SER A 155 5.19 -29.19 -5.42
C SER A 155 5.07 -30.08 -6.65
N LYS A 156 4.78 -29.51 -7.84
CA LYS A 156 4.76 -30.25 -9.11
C LYS A 156 6.15 -30.81 -9.44
N LEU A 157 7.22 -30.04 -9.26
CA LEU A 157 8.60 -30.49 -9.50
C LEU A 157 8.97 -31.65 -8.58
N HIS A 158 8.72 -31.53 -7.27
CA HIS A 158 8.98 -32.62 -6.32
C HIS A 158 8.22 -33.91 -6.67
N ARG A 159 6.94 -33.81 -7.07
CA ARG A 159 6.15 -34.97 -7.52
C ARG A 159 6.69 -35.61 -8.80
N LYS A 160 7.32 -34.84 -9.70
CA LYS A 160 7.97 -35.38 -10.90
C LYS A 160 9.27 -36.11 -10.53
N SER A 161 10.12 -35.50 -9.72
CA SER A 161 11.39 -36.08 -9.27
C SER A 161 11.19 -37.38 -8.47
N ALA A 162 10.15 -37.46 -7.64
CA ALA A 162 9.84 -38.66 -6.85
C ALA A 162 9.41 -39.87 -7.69
N LYS A 163 9.04 -39.68 -8.96
CA LYS A 163 8.67 -40.76 -9.90
C LYS A 163 9.85 -41.27 -10.73
N LEU A 164 11.02 -40.64 -10.61
CA LEU A 164 12.25 -41.02 -11.30
C LEU A 164 13.17 -41.89 -10.42
N VAL A 165 12.70 -42.23 -9.21
CA VAL A 165 13.33 -43.14 -8.25
C VAL A 165 12.58 -44.46 -8.25
#